data_AF-A0A3A8MA16-F1
#
_entry.id   AF-A0A3A8MA16-F1
#
_cell.length_a   1.000
_cell.length_b   1.000
_cell.length_c   1.000
_cell.angle_alpha   90.00
_cell.angle_beta   90.00
_cell.angle_gamma   90.00
#
_symmetry.space_group_name_H-M   'P 1'
#
loop_
_entity.id
_entity.type
_entity.pdbx_description
1 polymer ?
#
loop_
_entity_poly.entity_id
_entity_poly.type
_entity_poly.pdbx_seq_one_letter_code
_entity_poly.pdbx_strand_id
1 'polypeptide(L)'
;MAFLVSGCGGSRSNSKVDLSGMGPSMNAKRYANLEKIAAKDLKCAEELTPAYLGENQYQMSGCNDEFIYELRCRMGQCSWVPDVRARAEFDLECAKARLKASHLDPVTVGVSGCGKRASYRAIGSTYGVIWTLSSPVTEDVAPAAASTDEEGPAPSDTSRGTPVPTI
;
A
#
# COMPACT_ATOMS: atom_id res chain seq x y z
N MET A 1 -33.88 15.87 36.42
CA MET A 1 -32.56 15.46 35.88
C MET A 1 -32.52 15.86 34.41
N ALA A 2 -32.05 17.07 34.12
CA ALA A 2 -31.91 17.55 32.75
C ALA A 2 -30.49 17.21 32.27
N PHE A 3 -30.39 16.35 31.26
CA PHE A 3 -29.12 16.01 30.61
C PHE A 3 -28.73 17.17 29.69
N LEU A 4 -27.75 17.96 30.10
CA LEU A 4 -27.04 18.88 29.22
C LEU A 4 -26.14 18.03 28.32
N VAL A 5 -26.58 17.79 27.08
CA VAL A 5 -25.71 17.27 26.03
C VAL A 5 -24.81 18.42 25.59
N SER A 6 -23.63 18.50 26.19
CA SER A 6 -22.51 19.29 25.68
C SER A 6 -22.01 18.65 24.39
N GLY A 7 -22.64 19.02 23.27
CA GLY A 7 -22.13 18.71 21.95
C GLY A 7 -20.79 19.41 21.73
N CYS A 8 -19.70 18.63 21.71
CA CYS A 8 -18.38 19.05 21.25
C CYS A 8 -18.41 19.42 19.77
N GLY A 9 -18.91 20.62 19.46
CA GLY A 9 -18.79 21.28 18.16
C GLY A 9 -17.57 22.21 18.13
N GLY A 10 -16.40 21.69 18.51
CA GLY A 10 -15.15 22.45 18.45
C GLY A 10 -14.70 22.60 17.00
N SER A 11 -15.06 23.73 16.37
CA SER A 11 -14.51 24.15 15.09
C SER A 11 -13.02 24.42 15.27
N ARG A 12 -12.17 23.42 14.99
CA ARG A 12 -10.72 23.57 15.02
C ARG A 12 -10.32 24.63 14.00
N SER A 13 -9.80 25.75 14.46
CA SER A 13 -9.38 26.83 13.56
C SER A 13 -8.07 26.42 12.89
N ASN A 14 -8.14 26.12 11.59
CA ASN A 14 -6.99 25.85 10.72
C ASN A 14 -6.03 27.05 10.56
N SER A 15 -6.31 28.19 11.22
CA SER A 15 -5.55 29.44 11.13
C SER A 15 -4.14 29.37 11.74
N LYS A 16 -3.79 28.30 12.45
CA LYS A 16 -2.47 28.13 13.08
C LYS A 16 -1.46 27.38 12.20
N VAL A 17 -1.93 26.77 11.11
CA VAL A 17 -1.09 25.92 10.27
C VAL A 17 -0.47 26.76 9.16
N ASP A 18 0.86 26.83 9.13
CA ASP A 18 1.58 27.46 8.03
C ASP A 18 1.52 26.56 6.78
N LEU A 19 0.64 26.93 5.85
CA LEU A 19 0.46 26.21 4.59
C LEU A 19 1.59 26.47 3.59
N SER A 20 2.44 27.48 3.82
CA SER A 20 3.52 27.87 2.90
C SER A 20 4.55 26.74 2.74
N GLY A 21 4.76 25.95 3.79
CA GLY A 21 5.63 24.77 3.78
C GLY A 21 4.99 23.48 3.22
N MET A 22 3.70 23.51 2.86
CA MET A 22 2.94 22.31 2.47
C MET A 22 2.88 22.06 0.95
N GLY A 23 3.79 22.68 0.21
CA GLY A 23 3.87 22.53 -1.24
C GLY A 23 2.75 23.26 -2.00
N PRO A 24 2.90 23.40 -3.33
CA PRO A 24 2.10 24.31 -4.15
C PRO A 24 0.63 23.88 -4.31
N SER A 25 0.35 22.59 -4.10
CA SER A 25 -1.00 22.03 -4.21
C SER A 25 -1.82 22.14 -2.92
N MET A 26 -1.26 22.63 -1.81
CA MET A 26 -2.00 22.73 -0.56
C MET A 26 -2.80 24.03 -0.47
N ASN A 27 -3.99 23.97 0.11
CA ASN A 27 -4.76 25.14 0.52
C ASN A 27 -5.61 24.80 1.75
N ALA A 28 -6.20 25.83 2.38
CA ALA A 28 -6.95 25.66 3.63
C ALA A 28 -8.08 24.62 3.53
N LYS A 29 -8.78 24.55 2.39
CA LYS A 29 -9.87 23.58 2.17
C LYS A 29 -9.34 22.15 2.06
N ARG A 30 -8.23 21.96 1.34
CA ARG A 30 -7.58 20.64 1.18
C ARG A 30 -7.00 20.15 2.50
N TYR A 31 -6.35 21.05 3.24
CA TYR A 31 -5.82 20.77 4.55
C TYR A 31 -6.92 20.38 5.54
N ALA A 32 -8.01 21.15 5.64
CA ALA A 32 -9.13 20.82 6.51
C ALA A 32 -9.80 19.49 6.15
N ASN A 33 -9.75 19.07 4.88
CA ASN A 33 -10.21 17.75 4.47
C ASN A 33 -9.23 16.64 4.88
N LEU A 34 -7.93 16.86 4.68
CA LEU A 34 -6.87 15.96 5.14
C LEU A 34 -6.93 15.72 6.65
N GLU A 35 -7.05 16.79 7.44
CA GLU A 35 -7.12 16.70 8.90
C GLU A 35 -8.30 15.83 9.35
N LYS A 36 -9.48 15.96 8.71
CA LYS A 36 -10.65 15.14 9.02
C LYS A 36 -10.44 13.67 8.69
N ILE A 37 -9.81 13.37 7.56
CA ILE A 37 -9.51 11.99 7.16
C ILE A 37 -8.48 11.41 8.14
N ALA A 38 -7.39 12.13 8.38
CA ALA A 38 -6.32 11.71 9.27
C ALA A 38 -6.78 11.54 10.72
N ALA A 39 -7.64 12.41 11.24
CA ALA A 39 -8.19 12.27 12.59
C ALA A 39 -9.00 10.96 12.74
N LYS A 40 -9.72 10.56 11.69
CA LYS A 40 -10.46 9.30 11.66
C LYS A 40 -9.52 8.09 11.57
N ASP A 41 -8.54 8.14 10.68
CA ASP A 41 -7.63 7.02 10.44
C ASP A 41 -6.69 6.79 11.63
N LEU A 42 -6.11 7.86 12.19
CA LEU A 42 -5.26 7.84 13.38
C LEU A 42 -6.06 7.67 14.69
N LYS A 43 -7.39 7.67 14.62
CA LYS A 43 -8.31 7.65 15.78
C LYS A 43 -7.96 8.71 16.83
N CYS A 44 -7.54 9.89 16.36
CA CYS A 44 -6.93 10.92 17.18
C CYS A 44 -7.87 12.13 17.33
N ALA A 45 -8.22 12.48 18.57
CA ALA A 45 -9.04 13.64 18.91
C ALA A 45 -8.20 14.87 19.32
N GLU A 46 -6.88 14.79 19.19
CA GLU A 46 -5.91 15.85 19.49
C GLU A 46 -5.40 16.54 18.22
N GLU A 47 -4.47 17.48 18.37
CA GLU A 47 -3.86 18.25 17.29
C GLU A 47 -2.91 17.35 16.48
N LEU A 48 -3.14 17.24 15.17
CA LEU A 48 -2.30 16.46 14.27
C LEU A 48 -1.13 17.30 13.78
N THR A 49 0.04 16.68 13.63
CA THR A 49 1.22 17.34 13.08
C THR A 49 1.41 16.94 11.61
N PRO A 50 1.26 17.90 10.67
CA PRO A 50 1.47 17.67 9.25
C PRO A 50 2.94 17.83 8.85
N ALA A 51 3.40 17.02 7.91
CA ALA A 51 4.69 17.19 7.23
C ALA A 51 4.54 16.94 5.73
N TYR A 52 5.15 17.80 4.90
CA TYR A 52 5.15 17.62 3.45
C TYR A 52 6.39 16.82 3.03
N LEU A 53 6.18 15.74 2.28
CA LEU A 53 7.24 14.83 1.87
C LEU A 53 7.72 15.08 0.43
N GLY A 54 7.11 16.01 -0.29
CA GLY A 54 7.34 16.23 -1.73
C GLY A 54 6.35 15.48 -2.60
N GLU A 55 6.32 15.78 -3.90
CA GLU A 55 5.53 15.04 -4.91
C GLU A 55 4.04 14.84 -4.57
N ASN A 56 3.42 15.81 -3.88
CA ASN A 56 2.04 15.75 -3.39
C ASN A 56 1.80 14.70 -2.29
N GLN A 57 2.84 14.24 -1.60
CA GLN A 57 2.75 13.37 -0.43
C GLN A 57 2.80 14.17 0.87
N TYR A 58 1.94 13.78 1.80
CA TYR A 58 1.70 14.47 3.07
C TYR A 58 1.64 13.44 4.18
N GLN A 59 2.51 13.57 5.17
CA GLN A 59 2.45 12.80 6.38
C GLN A 59 1.58 13.54 7.41
N MET A 60 0.69 12.80 8.05
CA MET A 60 -0.04 13.25 9.24
C MET A 60 0.37 12.34 10.40
N SER A 61 0.85 12.94 11.48
CA SER A 61 1.28 12.23 12.68
C SER A 61 0.51 12.71 13.90
N GLY A 62 0.23 11.79 14.82
CA GLY A 62 -0.51 12.08 16.04
C GLY A 62 -0.92 10.79 16.76
N CYS A 63 -1.16 10.87 18.07
CA CYS A 63 -1.60 9.72 18.86
C CYS A 63 -0.73 8.44 18.70
N ASN A 64 0.59 8.62 18.60
CA ASN A 64 1.60 7.55 18.42
C ASN A 64 1.52 6.76 17.10
N ASP A 65 0.83 7.29 16.10
CA ASP A 65 0.80 6.71 14.76
C ASP A 65 1.03 7.81 13.71
N GLU A 66 1.34 7.37 12.49
CA GLU A 66 1.58 8.23 11.34
C GLU A 66 1.01 7.60 10.07
N PHE A 67 0.40 8.43 9.23
CA PHE A 67 -0.15 8.02 7.95
C PHE A 67 0.32 8.96 6.85
N ILE A 68 0.63 8.38 5.68
CA ILE A 68 1.00 9.13 4.48
C ILE A 68 -0.23 9.20 3.57
N TYR A 69 -0.46 10.37 3.02
CA TYR A 69 -1.56 10.67 2.09
C TYR A 69 -1.00 11.29 0.82
N GLU A 70 -1.49 10.85 -0.33
CA GLU A 70 -1.16 11.45 -1.62
C GLU A 70 -2.33 12.31 -2.10
N LEU A 71 -2.06 13.56 -2.46
CA LEU A 71 -3.05 14.42 -3.10
C LEU A 71 -3.03 14.22 -4.61
N ARG A 72 -4.09 13.61 -5.15
CA ARG A 72 -4.21 13.38 -6.59
C ARG A 72 -5.24 14.31 -7.21
N CYS A 73 -4.81 15.09 -8.19
CA CYS A 73 -5.66 16.01 -8.92
C CYS A 73 -5.91 15.53 -10.36
N ARG A 74 -7.18 15.40 -10.76
CA ARG A 74 -7.59 15.07 -12.13
C ARG A 74 -8.69 16.02 -12.59
N MET A 75 -8.50 16.69 -13.73
CA MET A 75 -9.46 17.65 -14.30
C MET A 75 -10.00 18.67 -13.27
N GLY A 76 -9.11 19.24 -12.44
CA GLY A 76 -9.46 20.24 -11.43
C GLY A 76 -10.07 19.69 -10.13
N GLN A 77 -10.42 18.41 -10.07
CA GLN A 77 -10.86 17.74 -8.85
C GLN A 77 -9.68 17.07 -8.17
N CYS A 78 -9.49 17.30 -6.88
CA CYS A 78 -8.43 16.65 -6.11
C CYS A 78 -9.01 15.77 -5.01
N SER A 79 -8.45 14.58 -4.86
CA SER A 79 -8.82 13.60 -3.84
C SER A 79 -7.59 13.13 -3.07
N TRP A 80 -7.75 12.93 -1.77
CA TRP A 80 -6.75 12.28 -0.93
C TRP A 80 -6.78 10.78 -1.15
N VAL A 81 -5.61 10.20 -1.39
CA VAL A 81 -5.39 8.76 -1.47
C VAL A 81 -4.68 8.33 -0.19
N PRO A 82 -5.27 7.44 0.61
CA PRO A 82 -4.65 6.95 1.84
C PRO A 82 -3.46 6.03 1.53
N ASP A 83 -2.57 5.81 2.50
CA ASP A 83 -1.47 4.86 2.37
C ASP A 83 -1.99 3.43 2.08
N VAL A 84 -1.54 2.85 0.97
CA VAL A 84 -1.88 1.47 0.61
C VAL A 84 -1.39 0.46 1.65
N ARG A 85 -0.30 0.78 2.37
CA ARG A 85 0.30 -0.12 3.36
C ARG A 85 -0.63 -0.40 4.53
N ALA A 86 -1.53 0.53 4.88
CA ALA A 86 -2.53 0.30 5.92
C ALA A 86 -3.52 -0.79 5.52
N ARG A 87 -3.90 -0.86 4.24
CA ARG A 87 -4.72 -1.95 3.73
C ARG A 87 -3.92 -3.26 3.65
N ALA A 88 -2.70 -3.17 3.14
CA ALA A 88 -1.83 -4.32 2.96
C ALA A 88 -1.36 -4.95 4.27
N GLU A 89 -1.29 -4.20 5.37
CA GLU A 89 -0.98 -4.75 6.70
C GLU A 89 -1.97 -5.83 7.11
N PHE A 90 -3.26 -5.62 6.84
CA PHE A 90 -4.30 -6.60 7.09
C PHE A 90 -4.20 -7.78 6.10
N ASP A 91 -4.15 -7.52 4.80
CA ASP A 91 -4.19 -8.58 3.78
C ASP A 91 -2.91 -9.45 3.76
N LEU A 92 -1.74 -8.87 4.08
CA LEU A 92 -0.45 -9.57 4.13
C LEU A 92 -0.11 -10.10 5.52
N GLU A 93 -0.87 -9.72 6.56
CA GLU A 93 -0.57 -10.02 7.97
C GLU A 93 0.86 -9.61 8.36
N CYS A 94 1.24 -8.41 7.94
CA CYS A 94 2.61 -7.91 8.07
C CYS A 94 2.58 -6.46 8.55
N ALA A 95 3.33 -6.14 9.61
CA ALA A 95 3.36 -4.81 10.19
C ALA A 95 3.66 -3.74 9.12
N LYS A 96 2.91 -2.63 9.12
CA LYS A 96 3.01 -1.52 8.15
C LYS A 96 4.47 -1.06 7.92
N ALA A 97 5.27 -0.99 8.99
CA ALA A 97 6.68 -0.59 8.95
C ALA A 97 7.59 -1.55 8.16
N ARG A 98 7.18 -2.80 7.95
CA ARG A 98 7.90 -3.81 7.17
C ARG A 98 7.42 -3.92 5.73
N LEU A 99 6.43 -3.12 5.35
CA LEU A 99 5.87 -3.08 4.01
C LEU A 99 6.54 -1.99 3.17
N LYS A 100 6.87 -2.36 1.93
CA LYS A 100 7.34 -1.43 0.89
C LYS A 100 6.29 -1.35 -0.21
N ALA A 101 5.94 -0.13 -0.59
CA ALA A 101 5.03 0.15 -1.69
C ALA A 101 5.81 0.66 -2.90
N SER A 102 5.39 0.28 -4.10
CA SER A 102 5.96 0.73 -5.37
C SER A 102 4.84 0.95 -6.39
N HIS A 103 4.84 2.10 -7.06
CA HIS A 103 3.87 2.36 -8.12
C HIS A 103 4.18 1.48 -9.32
N LEU A 104 3.20 0.69 -9.75
CA LEU A 104 3.28 -0.11 -10.98
C LEU A 104 2.73 0.68 -12.16
N ASP A 105 1.67 1.44 -11.92
CA ASP A 105 1.07 2.37 -12.87
C ASP A 105 0.36 3.51 -12.09
N PRO A 106 -0.27 4.50 -12.76
CA PRO A 106 -0.90 5.61 -12.06
C PRO A 106 -2.02 5.20 -11.08
N VAL A 107 -2.67 4.06 -11.21
CA VAL A 107 -3.77 3.62 -10.33
C VAL A 107 -3.46 2.31 -9.61
N THR A 108 -2.32 1.67 -9.89
CA THR A 108 -1.94 0.39 -9.30
C THR A 108 -0.63 0.51 -8.52
N VAL A 109 -0.64 0.02 -7.29
CA VAL A 109 0.51 -0.01 -6.40
C VAL A 109 0.78 -1.45 -5.97
N GLY A 110 2.02 -1.90 -6.15
CA GLY A 110 2.52 -3.16 -5.63
C GLY A 110 3.01 -2.96 -4.20
N VAL A 111 2.63 -3.85 -3.29
CA VAL A 111 3.12 -3.87 -1.91
C VAL A 111 3.80 -5.20 -1.64
N SER A 112 4.98 -5.15 -1.05
CA SER A 112 5.76 -6.33 -0.67
C SER A 112 6.32 -6.19 0.74
N GLY A 113 6.36 -7.29 1.49
CA GLY A 113 6.96 -7.35 2.82
C GLY A 113 6.63 -8.66 3.51
N CYS A 114 7.44 -9.03 4.52
CA CYS A 114 7.30 -10.29 5.24
C CYS A 114 7.24 -11.56 4.35
N GLY A 115 7.90 -11.56 3.19
CA GLY A 115 7.89 -12.68 2.25
C GLY A 115 6.58 -12.85 1.48
N LYS A 116 5.74 -11.81 1.43
CA LYS A 116 4.49 -11.80 0.66
C LYS A 116 4.43 -10.53 -0.20
N ARG A 117 3.67 -10.61 -1.30
CA ARG A 117 3.37 -9.47 -2.17
C ARG A 117 1.92 -9.49 -2.65
N ALA A 118 1.42 -8.30 -2.93
CA ALA A 118 0.11 -8.09 -3.51
C ALA A 118 0.10 -6.82 -4.36
N SER A 119 -0.86 -6.72 -5.28
CA SER A 119 -1.12 -5.50 -6.05
C SER A 119 -2.48 -4.93 -5.67
N TYR A 120 -2.54 -3.61 -5.59
CA TYR A 120 -3.72 -2.86 -5.19
C TYR A 120 -4.05 -1.82 -6.24
N ARG A 121 -5.34 -1.69 -6.55
CA ARG A 121 -5.84 -0.67 -7.47
C ARG A 121 -6.68 0.36 -6.72
N ALA A 122 -6.34 1.62 -6.95
CA ALA A 122 -7.08 2.77 -6.49
C ALA A 122 -8.38 2.89 -7.28
N ILE A 123 -9.51 2.77 -6.59
CA ILE A 123 -10.83 3.03 -7.16
C ILE A 123 -11.35 4.34 -6.57
N GLY A 124 -11.58 5.31 -7.45
CA GLY A 124 -12.24 6.55 -7.08
C GLY A 124 -13.72 6.33 -6.81
N SER A 125 -14.22 6.86 -5.71
CA SER A 125 -15.64 6.96 -5.37
C SER A 125 -16.01 8.43 -5.19
N THR A 126 -17.31 8.73 -5.12
CA THR A 126 -17.83 10.07 -4.81
C THR A 126 -17.27 10.63 -3.49
N TYR A 127 -16.85 9.76 -2.57
CA TYR A 127 -16.41 10.12 -1.21
C TYR A 127 -14.90 9.96 -0.98
N GLY A 128 -14.12 9.61 -2.00
CA GLY A 128 -12.67 9.44 -1.89
C GLY A 128 -12.13 8.24 -2.66
N VAL A 129 -10.84 7.95 -2.49
CA VAL A 129 -10.17 6.82 -3.13
C VAL A 129 -10.05 5.67 -2.14
N ILE A 130 -10.40 4.47 -2.58
CA ILE A 130 -10.20 3.22 -1.83
C ILE A 130 -9.22 2.31 -2.55
N TRP A 131 -8.45 1.55 -1.77
CA TRP A 131 -7.59 0.49 -2.30
C TRP A 131 -8.35 -0.83 -2.37
N THR A 132 -8.32 -1.45 -3.55
CA THR A 132 -8.89 -2.78 -3.78
C THR A 132 -7.81 -3.74 -4.20
N LEU A 133 -7.84 -4.94 -3.62
CA LEU A 133 -6.92 -6.00 -3.98
C LEU A 133 -7.15 -6.39 -5.45
N SER A 134 -6.10 -6.30 -6.27
CA SER A 134 -6.16 -6.58 -7.71
C SER A 134 -5.68 -7.98 -8.07
N SER A 135 -4.93 -8.62 -7.18
CA SER A 135 -4.42 -9.98 -7.33
C SER A 135 -4.43 -10.71 -5.98
N PRO A 136 -4.56 -12.04 -5.94
CA PRO A 136 -4.37 -12.78 -4.70
C PRO A 136 -2.98 -12.51 -4.11
N VAL A 137 -2.89 -12.58 -2.78
CA VAL A 137 -1.61 -12.49 -2.07
C VAL A 137 -0.74 -13.66 -2.50
N THR A 138 0.47 -13.36 -2.93
CA THR A 138 1.45 -14.36 -3.35
C THR A 138 2.58 -14.40 -2.34
N GLU A 139 2.98 -15.61 -1.93
CA GLU A 139 4.22 -15.78 -1.19
C GLU A 139 5.41 -15.58 -2.13
N ASP A 140 6.42 -14.86 -1.67
CA ASP A 140 7.71 -14.73 -2.32
C ASP A 140 8.51 -16.03 -2.12
N VAL A 141 7.98 -17.12 -2.66
CA VAL A 141 8.80 -18.31 -2.88
C VAL A 141 9.79 -17.93 -3.96
N ALA A 142 11.06 -17.76 -3.57
CA ALA A 142 12.16 -17.69 -4.53
C ALA A 142 11.94 -18.82 -5.55
N PRO A 143 11.91 -18.56 -6.86
CA PRO A 143 11.71 -19.62 -7.83
C PRO A 143 12.75 -20.68 -7.54
N ALA A 144 12.30 -21.85 -7.08
CA ALA A 144 13.16 -23.01 -6.98
C ALA A 144 13.80 -23.14 -8.35
N ALA A 145 15.12 -22.96 -8.40
CA ALA A 145 15.89 -23.20 -9.61
C ALA A 145 15.37 -24.52 -10.18
N ALA A 146 14.90 -24.48 -11.43
CA ALA A 146 14.38 -25.66 -12.13
C ALA A 146 15.32 -26.82 -11.84
N SER A 147 14.84 -27.81 -11.07
CA SER A 147 15.58 -29.04 -10.86
C SER A 147 15.72 -29.66 -12.24
N THR A 148 16.93 -29.53 -12.79
CA THR A 148 17.35 -30.27 -13.97
C THR A 148 17.58 -31.70 -13.49
N ASP A 149 16.49 -32.40 -13.20
CA ASP A 149 16.52 -33.86 -13.07
C ASP A 149 16.60 -34.42 -14.49
N GLU A 150 17.80 -34.48 -15.03
CA GLU A 150 18.16 -35.52 -16.00
C GLU A 150 19.63 -35.96 -15.78
N GLU A 151 19.94 -36.33 -14.54
CA GLU A 151 21.05 -37.25 -14.28
C GLU A 151 20.56 -38.67 -14.62
N GLY A 152 20.70 -39.06 -15.89
CA GLY A 152 20.54 -40.44 -16.32
C GLY A 152 21.83 -41.22 -16.05
N PRO A 153 21.84 -42.20 -15.12
CA PRO A 153 22.98 -43.10 -15.00
C PRO A 153 22.92 -44.17 -16.10
N ALA A 154 23.91 -44.19 -16.99
CA ALA A 154 24.34 -45.45 -17.59
C ALA A 154 25.05 -46.28 -16.50
N PRO A 155 24.89 -47.62 -16.43
CA PRO A 155 25.77 -48.47 -17.25
C PRO A 155 25.21 -49.83 -17.74
N SER A 156 25.70 -50.21 -18.93
CA SER A 156 26.29 -51.47 -19.41
C SER A 156 25.71 -52.88 -19.14
N ASP A 157 25.54 -53.57 -20.28
CA ASP A 157 26.07 -54.90 -20.66
C ASP A 157 25.23 -56.19 -20.56
N THR A 158 25.26 -56.93 -21.69
CA THR A 158 25.21 -58.40 -21.89
C THR A 158 24.02 -58.91 -22.73
N SER A 159 24.25 -59.06 -24.03
CA SER A 159 23.59 -60.12 -24.82
C SER A 159 24.56 -60.69 -25.85
N ARG A 160 24.91 -61.96 -25.63
CA ARG A 160 25.74 -62.83 -26.45
C ARG A 160 24.81 -63.81 -27.17
N GLY A 161 24.94 -63.94 -28.50
CA GLY A 161 24.29 -64.94 -29.35
C GLY A 161 23.55 -64.26 -30.50
N THR A 162 23.79 -64.54 -31.78
CA THR A 162 24.10 -65.83 -32.43
C THR A 162 24.70 -65.56 -33.82
N PRO A 163 25.55 -66.45 -34.39
CA PRO A 163 25.99 -66.36 -35.78
C PRO A 163 25.02 -67.08 -36.71
N VAL A 164 24.72 -66.51 -37.89
CA VAL A 164 24.01 -67.19 -39.00
C VAL A 164 24.58 -66.66 -40.34
N PRO A 165 24.68 -67.49 -41.39
CA PRO A 165 25.81 -67.49 -42.32
C PRO A 165 25.47 -67.06 -43.77
N THR A 166 26.53 -66.96 -44.59
CA THR A 166 26.65 -67.21 -46.05
C THR A 166 25.70 -66.50 -47.03
N ILE A 167 26.27 -65.77 -48.01
CA ILE A 167 26.53 -66.17 -49.43
C ILE A 167 27.78 -65.42 -49.91
#